data_AF-A0A951H0J7-F1
#
_entry.id   AF-A0A951H0J7-F1
#
_cell.length_a   1.000
_cell.length_b   1.000
_cell.length_c   1.000
_cell.angle_alpha   90.00
_cell.angle_beta   90.00
_cell.angle_gamma   90.00
#
_symmetry.space_group_name_H-M   'P 1'
#
loop_
_entity.id
_entity.type
_entity.pdbx_description
1 polymer ?
#
loop_
_entity_poly.entity_id
_entity_poly.type
_entity_poly.pdbx_seq_one_letter_code
_entity_poly.pdbx_strand_id
1 'polypeptide(L)'
;MQFLAHELAHGGELAGLIKDAGGKPLPPAPSYALGSPEGAAQVLELLQAIEQKQIAAYLQALPQVSPGPVRAALAAILANDAQHLSIVRGQLGHTPAPAALVNGRA
;
A
#
# COMPACT_ATOMS: atom_id res chain seq x y z
N MET A 1 -5.65 -15.05 5.90
CA MET A 1 -5.46 -13.66 5.44
C MET A 1 -5.21 -13.67 3.95
N GLN A 2 -5.77 -12.72 3.19
CA GLN A 2 -5.74 -12.75 1.72
C GLN A 2 -5.09 -11.47 1.15
N PHE A 3 -3.76 -11.33 1.29
CA PHE A 3 -3.00 -10.15 0.80
C PHE A 3 -3.28 -9.85 -0.68
N LEU A 4 -3.12 -10.84 -1.56
CA LEU A 4 -3.37 -10.66 -2.99
C LEU A 4 -4.79 -10.17 -3.29
N ALA A 5 -5.80 -10.65 -2.56
CA ALA A 5 -7.17 -10.20 -2.76
C ALA A 5 -7.36 -8.74 -2.37
N HIS A 6 -6.74 -8.29 -1.28
CA HIS A 6 -6.74 -6.89 -0.87
C HIS A 6 -6.02 -6.01 -1.90
N GLU A 7 -4.81 -6.38 -2.33
CA GLU A 7 -4.06 -5.59 -3.32
C GLU A 7 -4.81 -5.44 -4.66
N LEU A 8 -5.46 -6.51 -5.12
CA LEU A 8 -6.31 -6.46 -6.31
C LEU A 8 -7.55 -5.57 -6.09
N ALA A 9 -8.16 -5.62 -4.91
CA ALA A 9 -9.28 -4.77 -4.55
C ALA A 9 -8.86 -3.28 -4.48
N HIS A 10 -7.71 -2.98 -3.88
CA HIS A 10 -7.13 -1.63 -3.82
C HIS A 10 -6.95 -1.06 -5.23
N GLY A 11 -6.32 -1.82 -6.13
CA GLY A 11 -6.14 -1.40 -7.53
C GLY A 11 -7.47 -1.19 -8.26
N GLY A 12 -8.45 -2.06 -8.02
CA GLY A 12 -9.80 -1.94 -8.57
C GLY A 12 -10.54 -0.69 -8.11
N GLU A 13 -10.49 -0.39 -6.80
CA GLU A 13 -11.10 0.79 -6.20
C GLU A 13 -10.48 2.08 -6.74
N LEU A 14 -9.15 2.18 -6.81
CA LEU A 14 -8.46 3.32 -7.39
C LEU A 14 -8.82 3.52 -8.87
N ALA A 15 -8.87 2.42 -9.65
CA ALA A 15 -9.28 2.49 -11.04
C ALA A 15 -10.74 2.95 -11.21
N GLY A 16 -11.64 2.55 -10.30
CA GLY A 16 -13.02 3.03 -10.24
C GLY A 16 -13.08 4.54 -10.00
N LEU A 17 -12.41 5.01 -8.94
CA LEU A 17 -12.38 6.43 -8.58
C LEU A 17 -11.81 7.33 -9.69
N ILE A 18 -10.78 6.87 -10.39
CA ILE A 18 -10.23 7.61 -11.54
C ILE A 18 -11.27 7.73 -12.66
N LYS A 19 -12.02 6.65 -12.96
CA LYS A 19 -13.08 6.67 -13.98
C LYS A 19 -14.23 7.59 -13.57
N ASP A 20 -14.65 7.54 -12.31
CA ASP A 20 -15.72 8.39 -11.77
C ASP A 20 -15.35 9.88 -11.83
N ALA A 21 -14.06 10.20 -11.70
CA ALA A 21 -13.52 11.54 -11.91
C ALA A 21 -13.34 11.93 -13.39
N GLY A 22 -13.77 11.08 -14.35
CA GLY A 22 -13.61 11.31 -15.79
C GLY A 22 -12.20 11.03 -16.34
N GLY A 23 -11.31 10.48 -15.52
CA GLY A 23 -9.97 10.10 -15.90
C GLY A 23 -9.88 8.71 -16.54
N LYS A 24 -8.68 8.38 -17.06
CA LYS A 24 -8.36 7.06 -17.59
C LYS A 24 -7.32 6.38 -16.68
N PRO A 25 -7.66 5.27 -15.99
CA PRO A 25 -6.69 4.53 -15.20
C PRO A 25 -5.55 4.00 -16.07
N LEU A 26 -4.33 4.05 -15.53
CA LEU A 26 -3.18 3.45 -16.19
C LEU A 26 -3.22 1.93 -16.04
N PRO A 27 -2.94 1.15 -17.11
CA PRO A 27 -2.78 -0.29 -16.99
C PRO A 27 -1.49 -0.61 -16.21
N PRO A 28 -1.42 -1.77 -15.54
CA PRO A 28 -0.18 -2.23 -14.92
C PRO A 28 0.91 -2.43 -15.98
N ALA A 29 2.17 -2.25 -15.58
CA ALA A 29 3.29 -2.59 -16.43
C ALA A 29 3.31 -4.11 -16.72
N PRO A 30 3.85 -4.55 -17.88
CA PRO A 30 3.95 -5.97 -18.21
C PRO A 30 4.86 -6.74 -17.25
N SER A 31 5.83 -6.06 -16.62
CA SER A 31 6.70 -6.62 -15.59
C SER A 31 7.26 -5.52 -14.69
N TYR A 32 7.73 -5.91 -13.51
CA TYR A 32 8.43 -5.06 -12.55
C TYR A 32 9.77 -5.69 -12.17
N ALA A 33 10.82 -4.87 -12.05
CA ALA A 33 12.13 -5.33 -11.62
C ALA A 33 12.17 -5.49 -10.09
N LEU A 34 11.63 -6.60 -9.59
CA LEU A 34 11.53 -6.90 -8.15
C LEU A 34 12.76 -7.66 -7.60
N GLY A 35 13.72 -8.01 -8.45
CA GLY A 35 14.82 -8.91 -8.11
C GLY A 35 14.38 -10.37 -8.07
N SER A 36 15.24 -11.22 -7.50
CA SER A 36 15.04 -12.68 -7.41
C SER A 36 15.20 -13.12 -5.95
N PRO A 37 14.19 -12.89 -5.07
CA PRO A 37 14.28 -13.28 -3.68
C PRO A 37 14.38 -14.81 -3.54
N GLU A 38 15.36 -15.27 -2.78
CA GLU A 38 15.61 -16.68 -2.50
C GLU A 38 15.02 -17.07 -1.14
N GLY A 39 14.03 -17.97 -1.17
CA GLY A 39 13.37 -18.50 0.03
C GLY A 39 12.40 -17.53 0.70
N ALA A 40 11.76 -18.01 1.77
CA ALA A 40 10.64 -17.31 2.41
C ALA A 40 11.04 -15.97 3.05
N ALA A 41 12.23 -15.89 3.67
CA ALA A 41 12.69 -14.68 4.34
C ALA A 41 12.86 -13.51 3.36
N GLN A 42 13.55 -13.73 2.23
CA GLN A 42 13.76 -12.69 1.23
C GLN A 42 12.44 -12.27 0.54
N VAL A 43 11.49 -13.20 0.38
CA VAL A 43 10.14 -12.86 -0.12
C VAL A 43 9.42 -11.95 0.88
N LEU A 44 9.50 -12.23 2.17
CA LEU A 44 8.90 -11.38 3.21
C LEU A 44 9.58 -10.01 3.30
N GLU A 45 10.90 -9.94 3.13
CA GLU A 45 11.64 -8.67 3.06
C GLU A 45 11.23 -7.84 1.83
N LEU A 46 11.06 -8.49 0.67
CA LEU A 46 10.53 -7.84 -0.53
C LEU A 46 9.11 -7.30 -0.30
N LEU A 47 8.22 -8.10 0.28
CA LEU A 47 6.87 -7.65 0.64
C LEU A 47 6.92 -6.46 1.61
N GLN A 48 7.75 -6.52 2.65
CA GLN A 48 7.93 -5.42 3.59
C GLN A 48 8.34 -4.12 2.86
N ALA A 49 9.28 -4.20 1.92
CA ALA A 49 9.75 -3.04 1.16
C ALA A 49 8.68 -2.48 0.21
N ILE A 50 7.85 -3.34 -0.39
CA ILE A 50 6.74 -2.94 -1.25
C ILE A 50 5.67 -2.20 -0.44
N GLU A 51 5.22 -2.77 0.68
CA GLU A 51 4.22 -2.16 1.57
C GLU A 51 4.67 -0.79 2.09
N GLN A 52 5.95 -0.66 2.49
CA GLN A 52 6.51 0.62 2.93
C GLN A 52 6.46 1.69 1.83
N LYS A 53 6.71 1.32 0.57
CA LYS A 53 6.63 2.25 -0.57
C LYS A 53 5.19 2.67 -0.85
N GLN A 54 4.23 1.74 -0.77
CA GLN A 54 2.80 2.04 -0.94
C GLN A 54 2.31 2.99 0.16
N ILE A 55 2.60 2.69 1.43
CA ILE A 55 2.28 3.53 2.58
C ILE A 55 2.84 4.94 2.41
N ALA A 56 4.12 5.07 2.01
CA ALA A 56 4.74 6.37 1.77
C ALA A 56 4.04 7.15 0.65
N ALA A 57 3.67 6.49 -0.44
CA ALA A 57 2.94 7.10 -1.55
C ALA A 57 1.54 7.60 -1.11
N TYR A 58 0.79 6.81 -0.34
CA TYR A 58 -0.51 7.24 0.20
C TYR A 58 -0.38 8.41 1.17
N LEU A 59 0.61 8.41 2.07
CA LEU A 59 0.88 9.53 2.98
C LEU A 59 1.20 10.81 2.22
N GLN A 60 1.94 10.71 1.11
CA GLN A 60 2.23 11.86 0.25
C GLN A 60 0.99 12.34 -0.53
N ALA A 61 0.12 11.42 -0.98
CA ALA A 61 -1.05 11.73 -1.80
C ALA A 61 -2.23 12.29 -1.01
N LEU A 62 -2.47 11.81 0.22
CA LEU A 62 -3.60 12.21 1.08
C LEU A 62 -3.80 13.73 1.23
N PRO A 63 -2.76 14.56 1.49
CA PRO A 63 -2.95 16.01 1.61
C PRO A 63 -3.27 16.70 0.27
N GLN A 64 -3.03 16.02 -0.87
CA GLN A 64 -3.22 16.59 -2.21
C GLN A 64 -4.64 16.42 -2.75
N VAL A 65 -5.46 15.54 -2.15
CA VAL A 65 -6.84 15.28 -2.57
C VAL A 65 -7.83 15.95 -1.63
N SER A 66 -8.91 16.54 -2.15
CA SER A 66 -9.96 17.16 -1.32
C SER A 66 -10.67 16.14 -0.40
N PRO A 67 -11.23 16.57 0.75
CA PRO A 67 -12.11 15.71 1.54
C PRO A 67 -13.25 15.13 0.69
N GLY A 68 -13.49 13.83 0.80
CA GLY A 68 -14.50 13.14 0.00
C GLY A 68 -14.15 11.68 -0.26
N PRO A 69 -14.87 11.02 -1.19
CA PRO A 69 -14.72 9.59 -1.47
C PRO A 69 -13.29 9.18 -1.82
N VAL A 70 -12.58 9.99 -2.62
CA VAL A 70 -11.19 9.71 -2.99
C VAL A 70 -10.28 9.70 -1.75
N ARG A 71 -10.35 10.74 -0.92
CA ARG A 71 -9.53 10.81 0.31
C ARG A 71 -9.87 9.67 1.28
N ALA A 72 -11.15 9.31 1.39
CA ALA A 72 -11.59 8.22 2.24
C ALA A 72 -11.02 6.86 1.78
N ALA A 73 -11.07 6.58 0.48
CA ALA A 73 -10.49 5.36 -0.09
C ALA A 73 -8.97 5.31 0.11
N LEU A 74 -8.24 6.39 -0.17
CA LEU A 74 -6.79 6.45 0.06
C LEU A 74 -6.44 6.17 1.54
N ALA A 75 -7.21 6.71 2.48
CA ALA A 75 -6.98 6.50 3.91
C ALA A 75 -7.31 5.05 4.34
N ALA A 76 -8.35 4.45 3.76
CA ALA A 76 -8.70 3.06 4.04
C ALA A 76 -7.65 2.08 3.53
N ILE A 77 -7.16 2.28 2.30
CA ILE A 77 -6.09 1.47 1.71
C ILE A 77 -4.80 1.62 2.52
N LEU A 78 -4.41 2.85 2.86
CA LEU A 78 -3.26 3.11 3.74
C LEU A 78 -3.34 2.31 5.06
N ALA A 79 -4.52 2.25 5.67
CA ALA A 79 -4.71 1.50 6.92
C ALA A 79 -4.58 -0.03 6.71
N ASN A 80 -5.05 -0.54 5.55
CA ASN A 80 -4.91 -1.95 5.18
C ASN A 80 -3.43 -2.33 4.95
N ASP A 81 -2.71 -1.52 4.17
CA ASP A 81 -1.27 -1.71 3.91
C ASP A 81 -0.45 -1.61 5.21
N ALA A 82 -0.84 -0.72 6.14
CA ALA A 82 -0.22 -0.67 7.48
C ALA A 82 -0.44 -1.97 8.28
N GLN A 83 -1.63 -2.58 8.16
CA GLN A 83 -1.90 -3.89 8.76
C GLN A 83 -1.06 -5.00 8.09
N HIS A 84 -0.99 -5.02 6.76
CA HIS A 84 -0.14 -5.93 6.00
C HIS A 84 1.31 -5.86 6.47
N LEU A 85 1.87 -4.65 6.55
CA LEU A 85 3.22 -4.41 7.03
C LEU A 85 3.42 -4.94 8.46
N SER A 86 2.45 -4.73 9.36
CA SER A 86 2.52 -5.26 10.73
C SER A 86 2.61 -6.78 10.77
N ILE A 87 1.83 -7.46 9.93
CA ILE A 87 1.85 -8.93 9.82
C ILE A 87 3.19 -9.42 9.30
N VAL A 88 3.69 -8.84 8.19
CA VAL A 88 4.96 -9.22 7.57
C VAL A 88 6.13 -9.03 8.56
N ARG A 89 6.16 -7.91 9.28
CA ARG A 89 7.15 -7.65 10.34
C ARG A 89 7.10 -8.71 11.43
N GLY A 90 5.90 -9.11 11.87
CA GLY A 90 5.74 -10.17 12.87
C GLY A 90 6.30 -11.52 12.39
N GLN A 91 6.11 -11.87 11.11
CA GLN A 91 6.67 -13.09 10.53
C GLN A 91 8.21 -13.06 10.41
N LEU A 92 8.78 -11.87 10.22
CA LEU A 92 10.23 -11.65 10.23
C LEU A 92 10.83 -11.57 11.65
N GLY A 93 10.01 -11.64 12.70
CA GLY A 93 10.46 -11.45 14.09
C GLY A 93 10.83 -9.99 14.43
N HIS A 94 10.48 -9.04 13.57
CA HIS A 94 10.66 -7.62 13.83
C HIS A 94 9.65 -7.12 14.86
N THR A 95 10.05 -6.12 15.66
CA THR A 95 9.12 -5.44 16.56
C THR A 95 8.03 -4.69 15.77
N PRO A 96 6.83 -4.49 16.34
CA PRO A 96 5.83 -3.59 15.76
C PRO A 96 6.44 -2.23 15.42
N ALA A 97 6.00 -1.61 14.32
CA ALA A 97 6.52 -0.32 13.92
C ALA A 97 6.40 0.69 15.09
N PRO A 98 7.43 1.49 15.38
CA PRO A 98 7.46 2.34 16.58
C PRO A 98 6.36 3.41 16.65
N ALA A 99 5.62 3.65 15.56
CA ALA A 99 4.40 4.46 15.56
C ALA A 99 3.42 3.98 14.47
N ALA A 100 2.12 3.92 14.80
CA ALA A 100 1.04 3.57 13.87
C ALA A 100 0.71 4.69 12.87
N LEU A 101 1.10 5.93 13.19
CA LEU A 101 0.94 7.12 12.35
C LEU A 101 2.17 8.01 12.58
N VAL A 102 2.86 8.38 11.51
CA VAL A 102 3.84 9.48 11.58
C VAL A 102 3.02 10.73 11.89
N ASN A 103 3.24 11.31 13.06
CA ASN A 103 2.49 12.42 13.65
C ASN A 103 2.77 13.77 12.95
N GLY A 104 2.73 13.81 11.62
CA GLY A 104 2.52 15.01 10.80
C GLY A 104 3.37 16.24 11.11
N ARG A 105 4.53 16.09 11.76
CA ARG A 105 5.43 17.20 12.09
C ARG A 105 6.69 17.05 11.24
N ALA A 106 6.72 17.83 10.16
CA ALA A 106 7.94 18.28 9.50
C ALA A 106 8.55 19.43 10.31
#